data_AF-A0A850BLU2-F1
#
_entry.id   AF-A0A850BLU2-F1
#
_cell.length_a   1.000
_cell.length_b   1.000
_cell.length_c   1.000
_cell.angle_alpha   90.00
_cell.angle_beta   90.00
_cell.angle_gamma   90.00
#
_symmetry.space_group_name_H-M   'P 1'
#
loop_
_entity.id
_entity.type
_entity.pdbx_description
1 polymer ?
#
loop_
_entity_poly.entity_id
_entity_poly.type
_entity_poly.pdbx_seq_one_letter_code
_entity_poly.pdbx_strand_id
1 'polypeptide(L)'
;MSAEKIALPQAVIESLKARQIAFFEARLAGAEEEWRKNVASAYGELLEMRAGDLIDKNAFCEAVDAALSSEMVRSTLRPLGQAALRAIRGELLTRREKVGDYVDAKARAKLDALLERPKLFPDRLARELIKEEAVEEVMRDVLYQTLKEFSEKVNPFFADWGLPALLKKLSPFGLGGMKKGLEAFQVEFNRRLEPETRRFLQSFTGQGLRRMVDQMIAKSDDPKAIAVRKHVAAWVLEQEVASPARSLDAEGARIFEELSLDVAEGLVANEALRKRRREVIEAAFEAHKEKTVREALAAFGAKAPADVDAFARVAWPLVRAALATPSARAWIAQMVEEFFSEATVPV
;
A
#
# COMPACT_ATOMS: atom_id res chain seq x y z
N MET A 1 -40.76 -44.51 41.94
CA MET A 1 -39.85 -44.03 43.00
C MET A 1 -39.75 -42.52 42.85
N SER A 2 -40.57 -41.79 43.59
CA SER A 2 -40.49 -40.32 43.62
C SER A 2 -39.17 -39.94 44.30
N ALA A 3 -38.31 -39.21 43.60
CA ALA A 3 -37.12 -38.64 44.20
C ALA A 3 -37.56 -37.75 45.36
N GLU A 4 -37.24 -38.16 46.58
CA GLU A 4 -37.46 -37.39 47.80
C GLU A 4 -36.61 -36.11 47.67
N LYS A 5 -37.28 -34.98 47.41
CA LYS A 5 -36.60 -33.69 47.25
C LYS A 5 -36.07 -33.26 48.62
N ILE A 6 -34.77 -33.43 48.83
CA ILE A 6 -34.07 -32.97 50.03
C ILE A 6 -34.00 -31.44 49.96
N ALA A 7 -34.86 -30.75 50.74
CA ALA A 7 -34.77 -29.32 50.92
C ALA A 7 -33.54 -28.99 51.79
N LEU A 8 -32.47 -28.49 51.18
CA LEU A 8 -31.27 -28.08 51.90
C LEU A 8 -31.51 -26.73 52.61
N PRO A 9 -30.96 -26.52 53.82
CA PRO A 9 -31.03 -25.22 54.49
C PRO A 9 -30.36 -24.10 53.65
N GLN A 10 -30.94 -22.90 53.66
CA GLN A 10 -30.44 -21.76 52.88
C GLN A 10 -28.95 -21.47 53.12
N ALA A 11 -28.49 -21.54 54.38
CA ALA A 11 -27.08 -21.32 54.72
C ALA A 11 -26.14 -22.35 54.06
N VAL A 12 -26.61 -23.58 53.84
CA VAL A 12 -25.85 -24.63 53.13
C VAL A 12 -25.80 -24.31 51.64
N ILE A 13 -26.91 -23.88 51.04
CA ILE A 13 -26.98 -23.46 49.64
C ILE A 13 -26.02 -22.30 49.38
N GLU A 14 -26.04 -21.26 50.21
CA GLU A 14 -25.15 -20.10 50.08
C GLU A 14 -23.66 -20.49 50.23
N SER A 15 -23.35 -21.42 51.16
CA SER A 15 -21.98 -21.94 51.29
C SER A 15 -21.53 -22.73 50.04
N LEU A 16 -22.44 -23.51 49.43
CA LEU A 16 -22.16 -24.26 48.21
C LEU A 16 -21.98 -23.34 47.00
N LYS A 17 -22.84 -22.31 46.84
CA LYS A 17 -22.70 -21.27 45.82
C LYS A 17 -21.32 -20.60 45.90
N ALA A 18 -20.92 -20.16 47.09
CA ALA A 18 -19.63 -19.51 47.31
C ALA A 18 -18.44 -20.41 46.94
N ARG A 19 -18.50 -21.70 47.32
CA ARG A 19 -17.48 -22.69 46.95
C ARG A 19 -17.43 -22.95 45.44
N GLN A 20 -18.58 -23.01 44.79
CA GLN A 20 -18.67 -23.26 43.35
C GLN A 20 -18.15 -22.06 42.53
N ILE A 21 -18.47 -20.83 42.94
CA ILE A 21 -17.90 -19.62 42.34
C ILE A 21 -16.37 -19.62 42.49
N ALA A 22 -15.86 -19.84 43.70
CA ALA A 22 -14.42 -19.90 43.95
C ALA A 22 -13.72 -21.01 43.14
N PHE A 23 -14.38 -22.15 42.96
CA PHE A 23 -13.90 -23.22 42.08
C PHE A 23 -13.80 -22.76 40.63
N PHE A 24 -14.85 -22.13 40.07
CA PHE A 24 -14.81 -21.64 38.69
C PHE A 24 -13.74 -20.58 38.48
N GLU A 25 -13.59 -19.63 39.40
CA GLU A 25 -12.54 -18.61 39.32
C GLU A 25 -11.14 -19.23 39.32
N ALA A 26 -10.86 -20.15 40.24
CA ALA A 26 -9.57 -20.85 40.31
C ALA A 26 -9.32 -21.70 39.07
N ARG A 27 -10.36 -22.37 38.57
CA ARG A 27 -10.28 -23.25 37.41
C ARG A 27 -10.00 -22.47 36.13
N LEU A 28 -10.71 -21.37 35.92
CA LEU A 28 -10.54 -20.51 34.76
C LEU A 28 -9.19 -19.80 34.75
N ALA A 29 -8.62 -19.47 35.92
CA ALA A 29 -7.29 -18.86 35.99
C ALA A 29 -6.16 -19.81 35.56
N GLY A 30 -6.34 -21.13 35.72
CA GLY A 30 -5.35 -22.17 35.38
C GLY A 30 -5.63 -22.94 34.09
N ALA A 31 -6.68 -22.60 33.34
CA ALA A 31 -7.15 -23.40 32.20
C ALA A 31 -6.41 -23.15 30.87
N GLU A 32 -5.15 -22.71 30.88
CA GLU A 32 -4.44 -22.32 29.66
C GLU A 32 -4.31 -23.47 28.64
N GLU A 33 -3.91 -24.65 29.10
CA GLU A 33 -3.71 -25.81 28.24
C GLU A 33 -5.03 -26.28 27.61
N GLU A 34 -6.10 -26.27 28.39
CA GLU A 34 -7.44 -26.61 27.91
C GLU A 34 -8.01 -25.55 26.99
N TRP A 35 -7.77 -24.27 27.28
CA TRP A 35 -8.10 -23.18 26.38
C TRP A 35 -7.45 -23.40 25.01
N ARG A 36 -6.15 -23.69 24.96
CA ARG A 36 -5.43 -23.97 23.70
C ARG A 36 -6.04 -25.15 22.96
N LYS A 37 -6.32 -26.26 23.67
CA LYS A 37 -6.97 -27.44 23.07
C LYS A 37 -8.37 -27.14 22.54
N ASN A 38 -9.17 -26.41 23.31
CA ASN A 38 -10.54 -26.08 22.96
C ASN A 38 -10.60 -25.09 21.80
N VAL A 39 -9.74 -24.08 21.78
CA VAL A 39 -9.65 -23.13 20.66
C VAL A 39 -9.21 -23.85 19.38
N ALA A 40 -8.24 -24.75 19.44
CA ALA A 40 -7.83 -25.54 18.28
C ALA A 40 -8.97 -26.43 17.75
N SER A 41 -9.70 -27.09 18.65
CA SER A 41 -10.82 -27.96 18.29
C SER A 41 -11.99 -27.16 17.73
N ALA A 42 -12.41 -26.10 18.43
CA ALA A 42 -13.46 -25.19 17.99
C ALA A 42 -13.12 -24.54 16.65
N TYR A 43 -11.88 -24.10 16.43
CA TYR A 43 -11.45 -23.57 15.14
C TYR A 43 -11.57 -24.61 14.03
N GLY A 44 -11.16 -25.86 14.29
CA GLY A 44 -11.35 -26.97 13.36
C GLY A 44 -12.82 -27.20 13.01
N GLU A 45 -13.70 -27.22 14.01
CA GLU A 45 -15.14 -27.38 13.82
C GLU A 45 -15.76 -26.21 13.05
N LEU A 46 -15.41 -24.97 13.40
CA LEU A 46 -15.87 -23.76 12.70
C LEU A 46 -15.45 -23.76 11.23
N LEU A 47 -14.29 -24.32 10.90
CA LEU A 47 -13.84 -24.44 9.51
C LEU A 47 -14.70 -25.40 8.68
N GLU A 48 -15.29 -26.41 9.31
CA GLU A 48 -16.17 -27.39 8.65
C GLU A 48 -17.64 -26.95 8.62
N MET A 49 -18.02 -25.94 9.41
CA MET A 49 -19.35 -25.34 9.34
C MET A 49 -19.54 -24.55 8.05
N ARG A 50 -20.80 -24.43 7.61
CA ARG A 50 -21.14 -23.62 6.42
C ARG A 50 -20.97 -22.14 6.76
N ALA A 51 -20.43 -21.38 5.82
CA ALA A 51 -20.21 -19.95 6.04
C ALA A 51 -21.53 -19.19 6.31
N GLY A 52 -22.63 -19.61 5.69
CA GLY A 52 -23.96 -19.01 5.89
C GLY A 52 -24.56 -19.25 7.28
N ASP A 53 -24.13 -20.30 7.99
CA ASP A 53 -24.61 -20.61 9.35
C ASP A 53 -23.86 -19.79 10.42
N LEU A 54 -22.64 -19.34 10.09
CA LEU A 54 -21.76 -18.63 11.01
C LEU A 54 -21.81 -17.10 10.85
N ILE A 55 -22.16 -16.62 9.66
CA ILE A 55 -22.06 -15.21 9.31
C ILE A 55 -23.44 -14.72 8.90
N ASP A 56 -24.04 -13.87 9.73
CA ASP A 56 -25.16 -13.04 9.28
C ASP A 56 -24.61 -11.96 8.33
N LYS A 57 -25.08 -11.98 7.09
CA LYS A 57 -24.61 -11.09 6.02
C LYS A 57 -24.75 -9.62 6.39
N ASN A 58 -25.88 -9.23 6.98
CA ASN A 58 -26.17 -7.83 7.28
C ASN A 58 -25.31 -7.35 8.44
N ALA A 59 -25.26 -8.12 9.53
CA ALA A 59 -24.40 -7.85 10.67
C ALA A 59 -22.92 -7.81 10.29
N PHE A 60 -22.48 -8.67 9.36
CA PHE A 60 -21.11 -8.64 8.85
C PHE A 60 -20.81 -7.38 8.05
N CYS A 61 -21.69 -7.00 7.12
CA CYS A 61 -21.56 -5.74 6.37
C CYS A 61 -21.55 -4.51 7.30
N GLU A 62 -22.39 -4.52 8.33
CA GLU A 62 -22.44 -3.46 9.35
C GLU A 62 -21.17 -3.45 10.21
N ALA A 63 -20.67 -4.61 10.64
CA ALA A 63 -19.43 -4.72 11.39
C ALA A 63 -18.22 -4.23 10.57
N VAL A 64 -18.15 -4.58 9.28
CA VAL A 64 -17.12 -4.08 8.36
C VAL A 64 -17.23 -2.56 8.20
N ASP A 65 -18.44 -2.01 8.06
CA ASP A 65 -18.63 -0.57 7.97
C ASP A 65 -18.33 0.17 9.28
N ALA A 66 -18.62 -0.43 10.43
CA ALA A 66 -18.30 0.14 11.73
C ALA A 66 -16.79 0.13 11.99
N ALA A 67 -16.13 -0.99 11.65
CA ALA A 67 -14.67 -1.13 11.73
C ALA A 67 -13.96 -0.17 10.76
N LEU A 68 -14.57 0.07 9.59
CA LEU A 68 -14.14 1.04 8.60
C LEU A 68 -15.00 2.31 8.69
N SER A 69 -15.24 2.83 9.89
CA SER A 69 -15.89 4.14 10.04
C SER A 69 -14.84 5.23 10.15
N SER A 70 -15.13 6.43 9.63
CA SER A 70 -14.22 7.58 9.75
C SER A 70 -13.91 7.93 11.21
N GLU A 71 -14.85 7.66 12.12
CA GLU A 71 -14.66 7.85 13.56
C GLU A 71 -13.66 6.83 14.14
N MET A 72 -13.79 5.53 13.81
CA MET A 72 -12.82 4.51 14.19
C MET A 72 -11.42 4.83 13.63
N VAL A 73 -11.36 5.27 12.37
CA VAL A 73 -10.11 5.69 11.74
C VAL A 73 -9.48 6.86 12.49
N ARG A 74 -10.24 7.92 12.81
CA ARG A 74 -9.72 9.12 13.48
C ARG A 74 -9.32 8.88 14.94
N SER A 75 -10.17 8.19 15.70
CA SER A 75 -10.00 8.06 17.15
C SER A 75 -9.05 6.93 17.55
N THR A 76 -9.05 5.83 16.79
CA THR A 76 -8.35 4.60 17.17
C THR A 76 -7.22 4.27 16.22
N LEU A 77 -7.50 4.22 14.90
CA LEU A 77 -6.48 3.79 13.93
C LEU A 77 -5.44 4.86 13.64
N ARG A 78 -5.77 6.15 13.70
CA ARG A 78 -4.83 7.24 13.41
C ARG A 78 -3.71 7.31 14.45
N PRO A 79 -3.97 7.33 15.78
CA PRO A 79 -2.89 7.28 16.78
C PRO A 79 -2.05 6.02 16.68
N LEU A 80 -2.68 4.85 16.51
CA LEU A 80 -1.99 3.56 16.37
C LEU A 80 -1.17 3.50 15.08
N GLY A 81 -1.73 4.00 13.98
CA GLY A 81 -1.10 4.07 12.67
C GLY A 81 0.11 5.00 12.68
N GLN A 82 0.01 6.18 13.31
CA GLN A 82 1.16 7.07 13.51
C GLN A 82 2.26 6.40 14.34
N ALA A 83 1.90 5.76 15.46
CA ALA A 83 2.86 5.05 16.29
C ALA A 83 3.55 3.90 15.52
N ALA A 84 2.77 3.11 14.77
CA ALA A 84 3.26 2.01 13.96
C ALA A 84 4.15 2.51 12.80
N LEU A 85 3.73 3.53 12.06
CA LEU A 85 4.51 4.11 10.96
C LEU A 85 5.85 4.67 11.46
N ARG A 86 5.87 5.34 12.62
CA ARG A 86 7.11 5.81 13.24
C ARG A 86 8.03 4.66 13.66
N ALA A 87 7.47 3.61 14.27
CA ALA A 87 8.23 2.43 14.67
C ALA A 87 8.81 1.69 13.45
N ILE A 88 7.98 1.48 12.42
CA ILE A 88 8.39 0.86 11.15
C ILE A 88 9.46 1.70 10.48
N ARG A 89 9.29 3.03 10.40
CA ARG A 89 10.30 3.93 9.83
C ARG A 89 11.61 3.84 10.61
N GLY A 90 11.55 3.91 11.94
CA GLY A 90 12.73 3.78 12.80
C GLY A 90 13.49 2.48 12.51
N GLU A 91 12.78 1.37 12.44
CA GLU A 91 13.34 0.06 12.09
C GLU A 91 13.91 0.03 10.67
N LEU A 92 13.15 0.49 9.67
CA LEU A 92 13.57 0.53 8.27
C LEU A 92 14.85 1.35 8.07
N LEU A 93 15.00 2.47 8.79
CA LEU A 93 16.19 3.32 8.68
C LEU A 93 17.48 2.59 9.11
N THR A 94 17.39 1.61 10.02
CA THR A 94 18.53 0.80 10.47
C THR A 94 18.92 -0.27 9.46
N ARG A 95 18.01 -0.66 8.56
CA ARG A 95 18.22 -1.72 7.58
C ARG A 95 18.96 -1.21 6.35
N ARG A 96 19.82 -2.07 5.80
CA ARG A 96 20.54 -1.86 4.52
C ARG A 96 20.21 -2.93 3.48
N GLU A 97 19.24 -3.77 3.78
CA GLU A 97 18.76 -4.81 2.89
C GLU A 97 18.12 -4.19 1.66
N LYS A 98 18.26 -4.89 0.54
CA LYS A 98 17.69 -4.48 -0.74
C LYS A 98 16.27 -4.99 -0.86
N VAL A 99 15.44 -4.31 -1.64
CA VAL A 99 14.08 -4.78 -1.95
C VAL A 99 14.12 -6.22 -2.50
N GLY A 100 15.12 -6.53 -3.33
CA GLY A 100 15.33 -7.84 -3.92
C GLY A 100 15.58 -8.97 -2.92
N ASP A 101 16.06 -8.68 -1.71
CA ASP A 101 16.30 -9.69 -0.66
C ASP A 101 14.98 -10.30 -0.14
N TYR A 102 13.87 -9.57 -0.31
CA TYR A 102 12.52 -9.98 0.07
C TYR A 102 11.75 -10.64 -1.08
N VAL A 103 12.28 -10.63 -2.29
CA VAL A 103 11.60 -11.16 -3.48
C VAL A 103 12.24 -12.48 -3.89
N ASP A 104 11.56 -13.57 -3.53
CA ASP A 104 11.98 -14.92 -3.88
C ASP A 104 12.01 -15.16 -5.41
N ALA A 105 12.68 -16.23 -5.83
CA ALA A 105 12.85 -16.54 -7.26
C ALA A 105 11.50 -16.72 -7.99
N LYS A 106 10.48 -17.22 -7.30
CA LYS A 106 9.14 -17.43 -7.86
C LYS A 106 8.42 -16.10 -8.11
N ALA A 107 8.55 -15.14 -7.20
CA ALA A 107 8.03 -13.80 -7.33
C ALA A 107 8.78 -13.01 -8.42
N ARG A 108 10.11 -13.17 -8.52
CA ARG A 108 10.90 -12.58 -9.61
C ARG A 108 10.45 -13.07 -10.99
N ALA A 109 10.23 -14.38 -11.15
CA ALA A 109 9.72 -14.92 -12.41
C ALA A 109 8.32 -14.38 -12.77
N LYS A 110 7.44 -14.17 -11.78
CA LYS A 110 6.14 -13.53 -11.99
C LYS A 110 6.26 -12.05 -12.35
N LEU A 111 7.19 -11.34 -11.72
CA LEU A 111 7.49 -9.94 -12.04
C LEU A 111 7.98 -9.82 -13.49
N ASP A 112 8.90 -10.68 -13.92
CA ASP A 112 9.36 -10.72 -15.31
C ASP A 112 8.21 -10.97 -16.29
N ALA A 113 7.36 -11.96 -16.00
CA ALA A 113 6.18 -12.26 -16.82
C ALA A 113 5.16 -11.11 -16.83
N LEU A 114 5.04 -10.36 -15.73
CA LEU A 114 4.21 -9.17 -15.68
C LEU A 114 4.80 -8.07 -16.57
N LEU A 115 6.11 -7.82 -16.50
CA LEU A 115 6.80 -6.76 -17.25
C LEU A 115 6.78 -6.98 -18.77
N GLU A 116 6.63 -8.22 -19.22
CA GLU A 116 6.44 -8.57 -20.62
C GLU A 116 5.00 -8.36 -21.12
N ARG A 117 4.03 -8.13 -20.24
CA ARG A 117 2.64 -7.94 -20.66
C ARG A 117 2.50 -6.68 -21.52
N PRO A 118 1.65 -6.74 -22.55
CA PRO A 118 1.34 -5.55 -23.33
C PRO A 118 0.53 -4.54 -22.51
N LYS A 119 0.70 -3.25 -22.81
CA LYS A 119 -0.11 -2.16 -22.23
C LYS A 119 -0.10 -2.07 -20.70
N LEU A 120 1.04 -2.35 -20.06
CA LEU A 120 1.19 -2.18 -18.61
C LEU A 120 1.07 -0.73 -18.13
N PHE A 121 1.54 0.22 -18.94
CA PHE A 121 1.47 1.64 -18.61
C PHE A 121 0.22 2.26 -19.23
N PRO A 122 -0.65 2.92 -18.44
CA PRO A 122 -1.81 3.60 -19.00
C PRO A 122 -1.38 4.73 -19.94
N ASP A 123 -1.73 4.65 -21.21
CA ASP A 123 -1.45 5.68 -22.24
C ASP A 123 -1.84 7.09 -21.78
N ARG A 124 -2.97 7.18 -21.06
CA ARG A 124 -3.46 8.45 -20.50
C ARG A 124 -2.47 9.06 -19.51
N LEU A 125 -1.87 8.25 -18.64
CA LEU A 125 -0.90 8.75 -17.64
C LEU A 125 0.33 9.34 -18.33
N ALA A 126 0.87 8.65 -19.35
CA ALA A 126 2.02 9.15 -20.11
C ALA A 126 1.70 10.47 -20.83
N ARG A 127 0.47 10.60 -21.36
CA ARG A 127 0.00 11.83 -22.03
C ARG A 127 -0.23 12.99 -21.06
N GLU A 128 -0.71 12.73 -19.84
CA GLU A 128 -0.88 13.80 -18.85
C GLU A 128 0.47 14.25 -18.30
N LEU A 129 1.39 13.33 -18.00
CA LEU A 129 2.71 13.65 -17.45
C LEU A 129 3.50 14.66 -18.31
N ILE A 130 3.43 14.54 -19.63
CA ILE A 130 4.16 15.44 -20.54
C ILE A 130 3.48 16.81 -20.76
N LYS A 131 2.25 16.99 -20.29
CA LYS A 131 1.56 18.28 -20.34
C LYS A 131 1.95 19.18 -19.17
N GLU A 132 2.64 18.63 -18.17
CA GLU A 132 3.16 19.40 -17.06
C GLU A 132 4.18 20.43 -17.55
N GLU A 133 4.00 21.69 -17.15
CA GLU A 133 4.82 22.83 -17.59
C GLU A 133 6.31 22.59 -17.31
N ALA A 134 6.63 21.95 -16.19
CA ALA A 134 8.00 21.60 -15.83
C ALA A 134 8.68 20.67 -16.87
N VAL A 135 7.94 19.73 -17.48
CA VAL A 135 8.48 18.83 -18.50
C VAL A 135 8.70 19.58 -19.81
N GLU A 136 7.79 20.48 -20.16
CA GLU A 136 7.93 21.36 -21.33
C GLU A 136 9.12 22.31 -21.18
N GLU A 137 9.30 22.91 -20.00
CA GLU A 137 10.43 23.78 -19.72
C GLU A 137 11.77 23.06 -19.83
N VAL A 138 11.91 21.87 -19.22
CA VAL A 138 13.15 21.08 -19.32
C VAL A 138 13.46 20.72 -20.77
N MET A 139 12.46 20.28 -21.54
CA MET A 139 12.66 19.94 -22.95
C MET A 139 13.03 21.18 -23.79
N ARG A 140 12.41 22.32 -23.52
CA ARG A 140 12.75 23.59 -24.19
C ARG A 140 14.20 23.97 -23.93
N ASP A 141 14.66 23.83 -22.68
CA ASP A 141 16.04 24.15 -22.29
C ASP A 141 17.05 23.17 -22.91
N VAL A 142 16.76 21.87 -22.91
CA VAL A 142 17.60 20.85 -23.58
C VAL A 142 17.68 21.11 -25.07
N LEU A 143 16.56 21.41 -25.73
CA LEU A 143 16.54 21.73 -27.16
C LEU A 143 17.28 23.05 -27.45
N TYR A 144 17.15 24.06 -26.59
CA TYR A 144 17.88 25.31 -26.71
C TYR A 144 19.39 25.09 -26.60
N GLN A 145 19.84 24.35 -25.58
CA GLN A 145 21.25 23.99 -25.42
C GLN A 145 21.76 23.19 -26.62
N THR A 146 20.99 22.20 -27.07
CA THR A 146 21.36 21.37 -28.23
C THR A 146 21.46 22.20 -29.51
N LEU A 147 20.51 23.10 -29.78
CA LEU A 147 20.55 24.00 -30.93
C LEU A 147 21.69 25.00 -30.84
N LYS A 148 21.98 25.52 -29.64
CA LYS A 148 23.13 26.40 -29.41
C LYS A 148 24.44 25.66 -29.68
N GLU A 149 24.62 24.47 -29.12
CA GLU A 149 25.80 23.64 -29.37
C GLU A 149 25.94 23.24 -30.85
N PHE A 150 24.84 22.86 -31.49
CA PHE A 150 24.84 22.56 -32.92
C PHE A 150 25.23 23.80 -33.73
N SER A 151 24.65 24.96 -33.43
CA SER A 151 25.04 26.23 -34.05
C SER A 151 26.52 26.49 -33.85
N GLU A 152 27.05 26.42 -32.63
CA GLU A 152 28.49 26.62 -32.36
C GLU A 152 29.39 25.64 -33.13
N LYS A 153 28.98 24.37 -33.26
CA LYS A 153 29.77 23.30 -33.92
C LYS A 153 29.63 23.28 -35.45
N VAL A 154 28.51 23.72 -36.00
CA VAL A 154 28.15 23.59 -37.44
C VAL A 154 28.11 24.93 -38.15
N ASN A 155 28.06 26.04 -37.42
CA ASN A 155 28.07 27.37 -38.01
C ASN A 155 29.39 27.58 -38.78
N PRO A 156 29.33 27.87 -40.09
CA PRO A 156 30.50 28.07 -40.93
C PRO A 156 31.43 29.17 -40.42
N PHE A 157 30.96 30.10 -39.59
CA PHE A 157 31.79 31.14 -38.98
C PHE A 157 32.68 30.63 -37.84
N PHE A 158 32.36 29.49 -37.22
CA PHE A 158 33.04 28.94 -36.02
C PHE A 158 33.62 27.54 -36.23
N ALA A 159 33.07 26.74 -37.14
CA ALA A 159 33.51 25.36 -37.35
C ALA A 159 34.91 25.27 -37.98
N ASP A 160 35.69 24.27 -37.57
CA ASP A 160 37.06 24.03 -38.07
C ASP A 160 37.15 23.78 -39.59
N TRP A 161 36.04 23.41 -40.22
CA TRP A 161 35.91 23.20 -41.67
C TRP A 161 35.34 24.42 -42.43
N GLY A 162 34.98 25.51 -41.72
CA GLY A 162 34.24 26.66 -42.24
C GLY A 162 35.09 27.83 -42.75
N LEU A 163 34.54 29.05 -42.67
CA LEU A 163 35.16 30.32 -43.06
C LEU A 163 36.56 30.54 -42.48
N PRO A 164 36.89 30.16 -41.23
CA PRO A 164 38.28 30.22 -40.75
C PRO A 164 39.25 29.35 -41.58
N ALA A 165 38.82 28.19 -42.07
CA ALA A 165 39.63 27.33 -42.94
C ALA A 165 39.74 27.86 -44.38
N LEU A 166 38.67 28.49 -44.91
CA LEU A 166 38.69 29.18 -46.19
C LEU A 166 39.54 30.47 -46.16
N LEU A 167 39.47 31.24 -45.08
CA LEU A 167 40.29 32.45 -44.84
C LEU A 167 41.77 32.10 -44.66
N LYS A 168 42.09 30.98 -43.98
CA LYS A 168 43.46 30.44 -43.92
C LYS A 168 44.00 30.07 -45.31
N LYS A 169 43.16 29.53 -46.21
CA LYS A 169 43.55 29.22 -47.60
C LYS A 169 43.70 30.47 -48.49
N LEU A 170 42.98 31.55 -48.20
CA LEU A 170 43.01 32.82 -48.94
C LEU A 170 43.98 33.86 -48.36
N SER A 171 44.77 33.47 -47.35
CA SER A 171 45.73 34.31 -46.61
C SER A 171 46.81 35.07 -47.41
N PRO A 172 47.15 34.80 -48.70
CA PRO A 172 48.13 35.62 -49.40
C PRO A 172 47.59 36.97 -49.90
N PHE A 173 46.27 37.16 -49.98
CA PHE A 173 45.67 38.39 -50.52
C PHE A 173 44.98 39.18 -49.40
N GLY A 174 45.49 40.38 -49.11
CA GLY A 174 45.07 41.20 -47.97
C GLY A 174 43.57 41.51 -47.91
N LEU A 175 42.87 40.89 -46.95
CA LEU A 175 41.41 41.02 -46.73
C LEU A 175 41.06 41.59 -45.35
N GLY A 176 41.84 42.56 -44.84
CA GLY A 176 41.62 43.16 -43.52
C GLY A 176 40.24 43.84 -43.34
N GLY A 177 39.63 44.35 -44.42
CA GLY A 177 38.28 44.96 -44.38
C GLY A 177 37.14 43.94 -44.41
N MET A 178 37.34 42.78 -45.05
CA MET A 178 36.32 41.73 -45.17
C MET A 178 36.11 41.01 -43.84
N LYS A 179 37.17 40.83 -43.05
CA LYS A 179 37.11 40.24 -41.70
C LYS A 179 36.20 41.03 -40.75
N LYS A 180 36.31 42.35 -40.71
CA LYS A 180 35.46 43.21 -39.86
C LYS A 180 33.99 43.24 -40.30
N GLY A 181 33.73 43.22 -41.61
CA GLY A 181 32.36 43.13 -42.14
C GLY A 181 31.69 41.79 -41.80
N LEU A 182 32.46 40.70 -41.84
CA LEU A 182 31.99 39.37 -41.43
C LEU A 182 31.72 39.29 -39.92
N GLU A 183 32.59 39.85 -39.08
CA GLU A 183 32.37 39.92 -37.62
C GLU A 183 31.14 40.75 -37.25
N ALA A 184 30.91 41.89 -37.92
CA ALA A 184 29.72 42.71 -37.71
C ALA A 184 28.43 41.99 -38.14
N PHE A 185 28.45 41.34 -39.30
CA PHE A 185 27.34 40.53 -39.80
C PHE A 185 27.05 39.33 -38.87
N GLN A 186 28.09 38.71 -38.33
CA GLN A 186 28.00 37.60 -37.37
C GLN A 186 27.33 38.01 -36.06
N VAL A 187 27.72 39.17 -35.50
CA VAL A 187 27.10 39.69 -34.27
C VAL A 187 25.62 40.03 -34.52
N GLU A 188 25.30 40.65 -35.66
CA GLU A 188 23.93 41.02 -35.98
C GLU A 188 23.04 39.80 -36.30
N PHE A 189 23.59 38.81 -36.98
CA PHE A 189 22.92 37.55 -37.26
C PHE A 189 22.61 36.76 -35.98
N ASN A 190 23.59 36.60 -35.07
CA ASN A 190 23.37 35.95 -33.77
C ASN A 190 22.33 36.69 -32.93
N ARG A 191 22.39 38.03 -32.90
CA ARG A 191 21.42 38.86 -32.18
C ARG A 191 19.99 38.70 -32.69
N ARG A 192 19.80 38.40 -33.99
CA ARG A 192 18.48 38.16 -34.60
C ARG A 192 18.03 36.70 -34.52
N LEU A 193 18.97 35.76 -34.54
CA LEU A 193 18.66 34.32 -34.46
C LEU A 193 18.23 33.89 -33.07
N GLU A 194 18.81 34.46 -32.01
CA GLU A 194 18.54 34.02 -30.64
C GLU A 194 17.06 34.18 -30.24
N PRO A 195 16.38 35.33 -30.51
CA PRO A 195 14.95 35.47 -30.26
C PRO A 195 14.08 34.54 -31.10
N GLU A 196 14.43 34.32 -32.36
CA GLU A 196 13.68 33.44 -33.27
C GLU A 196 13.83 31.97 -32.87
N THR A 197 15.01 31.55 -32.43
CA THR A 197 15.25 30.21 -31.89
C THR A 197 14.40 29.97 -30.65
N ARG A 198 14.34 30.94 -29.73
CA ARG A 198 13.48 30.83 -28.52
C ARG A 198 12.00 30.75 -28.88
N ARG A 199 11.50 31.57 -29.81
CA ARG A 199 10.11 31.51 -30.30
C ARG A 199 9.77 30.20 -30.98
N PHE A 200 10.68 29.70 -31.82
CA PHE A 200 10.52 28.41 -32.50
C PHE A 200 10.45 27.27 -31.49
N LEU A 201 11.38 27.23 -30.53
CA LEU A 201 11.39 26.21 -29.48
C LEU A 201 10.13 26.25 -28.63
N GLN A 202 9.63 27.43 -28.29
CA GLN A 202 8.38 27.56 -27.53
C GLN A 202 7.20 26.91 -28.26
N SER A 203 7.14 27.02 -29.59
CA SER A 203 6.05 26.40 -30.38
C SER A 203 6.30 24.92 -30.68
N PHE A 204 7.55 24.52 -30.84
CA PHE A 204 7.95 23.17 -31.25
C PHE A 204 8.01 22.18 -30.09
N THR A 205 8.33 22.63 -28.87
CA THR A 205 8.56 21.76 -27.71
C THR A 205 7.33 20.96 -27.33
N GLY A 206 6.17 21.62 -27.17
CA GLY A 206 4.92 20.90 -26.89
C GLY A 206 4.52 19.90 -27.97
N GLN A 207 4.75 20.20 -29.25
CA GLN A 207 4.49 19.24 -30.34
C GLN A 207 5.48 18.07 -30.33
N GLY A 208 6.76 18.35 -30.06
CA GLY A 208 7.82 17.36 -29.93
C GLY A 208 7.54 16.37 -28.79
N LEU A 209 7.15 16.87 -27.62
CA LEU A 209 6.78 16.05 -26.46
C LEU A 209 5.58 15.14 -26.75
N ARG A 210 4.53 15.67 -27.38
CA ARG A 210 3.37 14.85 -27.79
C ARG A 210 3.78 13.72 -28.73
N ARG A 211 4.58 14.02 -29.75
CA ARG A 211 5.09 13.01 -30.69
C ARG A 211 5.97 11.98 -30.00
N MET A 212 6.82 12.41 -29.06
CA MET A 212 7.66 11.51 -28.27
C MET A 212 6.80 10.52 -27.48
N VAL A 213 5.74 10.99 -26.81
CA VAL A 213 4.81 10.11 -26.07
C VAL A 213 4.03 9.20 -27.00
N ASP A 214 3.53 9.70 -28.12
CA ASP A 214 2.85 8.86 -29.11
C ASP A 214 3.77 7.73 -29.60
N GLN A 215 5.05 8.03 -29.85
CA GLN A 215 6.03 7.01 -30.22
C GLN A 215 6.35 6.05 -29.08
N MET A 216 6.47 6.55 -27.85
CA MET A 216 6.73 5.71 -26.67
C MET A 216 5.57 4.75 -26.41
N ILE A 217 4.32 5.21 -26.55
CA ILE A 217 3.11 4.39 -26.43
C ILE A 217 3.08 3.36 -27.56
N ALA A 218 3.24 3.80 -28.81
CA ALA A 218 3.19 2.92 -29.98
C ALA A 218 4.27 1.82 -29.94
N LYS A 219 5.42 2.10 -29.34
CA LYS A 219 6.55 1.17 -29.20
C LYS A 219 6.68 0.57 -27.80
N SER A 220 5.69 0.77 -26.93
CA SER A 220 5.77 0.36 -25.51
C SER A 220 5.96 -1.15 -25.34
N ASP A 221 5.49 -1.93 -26.32
CA ASP A 221 5.56 -3.39 -26.35
C ASP A 221 6.69 -3.93 -27.23
N ASP A 222 7.54 -3.05 -27.79
CA ASP A 222 8.73 -3.48 -28.53
C ASP A 222 9.75 -4.16 -27.59
N PRO A 223 10.57 -5.11 -28.08
CA PRO A 223 11.58 -5.79 -27.26
C PRO A 223 12.51 -4.85 -26.48
N LYS A 224 12.84 -3.69 -27.06
CA LYS A 224 13.69 -2.68 -26.40
C LYS A 224 12.96 -2.00 -25.24
N ALA A 225 11.68 -1.69 -25.38
CA ALA A 225 10.88 -1.08 -24.31
C ALA A 225 10.63 -2.08 -23.17
N ILE A 226 10.39 -3.36 -23.49
CA ILE A 226 10.34 -4.44 -22.50
C ILE A 226 11.68 -4.56 -21.76
N ALA A 227 12.81 -4.50 -22.47
CA ALA A 227 14.14 -4.54 -21.84
C ALA A 227 14.36 -3.37 -20.86
N VAL A 228 13.92 -2.15 -21.22
CA VAL A 228 13.94 -1.00 -20.31
C VAL A 228 13.08 -1.24 -19.07
N ARG A 229 11.86 -1.75 -19.23
CA ARG A 229 10.97 -2.10 -18.09
C ARG A 229 11.63 -3.10 -17.14
N LYS A 230 12.24 -4.16 -17.68
CA LYS A 230 12.98 -5.15 -16.90
C LYS A 230 14.19 -4.56 -16.19
N HIS A 231 14.94 -3.70 -16.88
CA HIS A 231 16.09 -3.03 -16.27
C HIS A 231 15.68 -2.12 -15.12
N VAL A 232 14.63 -1.31 -15.28
CA VAL A 232 14.09 -0.45 -14.21
C VAL A 232 13.62 -1.30 -13.02
N ALA A 233 12.91 -2.40 -13.28
CA ALA A 233 12.49 -3.30 -12.21
C ALA A 233 13.67 -3.93 -11.47
N ALA A 234 14.70 -4.40 -12.18
CA ALA A 234 15.93 -4.91 -11.58
C ALA A 234 16.62 -3.83 -10.73
N TRP A 235 16.72 -2.60 -11.24
CA TRP A 235 17.26 -1.46 -10.49
C TRP A 235 16.46 -1.17 -9.21
N VAL A 236 15.12 -1.21 -9.25
CA VAL A 236 14.27 -1.06 -8.05
C VAL A 236 14.56 -2.17 -7.03
N LEU A 237 14.73 -3.41 -7.49
CA LEU A 237 15.09 -4.53 -6.61
C LEU A 237 16.48 -4.37 -5.99
N GLU A 238 17.38 -3.62 -6.62
CA GLU A 238 18.71 -3.33 -6.09
C GLU A 238 18.73 -2.18 -5.08
N GLN A 239 17.66 -1.38 -4.98
CA GLN A 239 17.58 -0.27 -4.04
C GLN A 239 17.45 -0.79 -2.60
N GLU A 240 18.09 -0.08 -1.66
CA GLU A 240 17.86 -0.30 -0.24
C GLU A 240 16.41 0.00 0.12
N VAL A 241 15.76 -0.86 0.91
CA VAL A 241 14.37 -0.66 1.35
C VAL A 241 14.22 0.67 2.09
N ALA A 242 15.28 1.09 2.79
CA ALA A 242 15.33 2.34 3.53
C ALA A 242 15.46 3.60 2.64
N SER A 243 15.78 3.47 1.35
CA SER A 243 16.15 4.60 0.49
C SER A 243 15.05 5.69 0.44
N PRO A 244 13.77 5.36 0.18
CA PRO A 244 12.70 6.36 0.21
C PRO A 244 12.52 7.02 1.58
N ALA A 245 12.66 6.23 2.66
CA ALA A 245 12.54 6.74 4.02
C ALA A 245 13.69 7.67 4.44
N ARG A 246 14.89 7.48 3.87
CA ARG A 246 16.08 8.33 4.09
C ARG A 246 16.05 9.61 3.26
N SER A 247 15.38 9.61 2.11
CA SER A 247 15.20 10.82 1.29
C SER A 247 14.23 11.83 1.91
N LEU A 248 13.42 11.41 2.89
CA LEU A 248 12.52 12.28 3.63
C LEU A 248 13.21 12.84 4.87
N ASP A 249 13.26 14.16 4.97
CA ASP A 249 13.61 14.83 6.22
C ASP A 249 12.50 14.64 7.28
N ALA A 250 12.70 15.24 8.46
CA ALA A 250 11.74 15.09 9.56
C ALA A 250 10.35 15.65 9.20
N GLU A 251 10.30 16.75 8.45
CA GLU A 251 9.06 17.40 8.04
C GLU A 251 8.34 16.60 6.94
N GLY A 252 9.05 16.21 5.88
CA GLY A 252 8.52 15.40 4.80
C GLY A 252 8.00 14.05 5.27
N ALA A 253 8.66 13.42 6.23
CA ALA A 253 8.16 12.19 6.84
C ALA A 253 6.86 12.40 7.63
N ARG A 254 6.75 13.52 8.37
CA ARG A 254 5.50 13.86 9.08
C ARG A 254 4.35 14.09 8.12
N ILE A 255 4.59 14.83 7.04
CA ILE A 255 3.60 15.08 5.99
C ILE A 255 3.18 13.77 5.33
N PHE A 256 4.13 12.87 5.05
CA PHE A 256 3.82 11.56 4.47
C PHE A 256 2.96 10.69 5.41
N GLU A 257 3.28 10.67 6.71
CA GLU A 257 2.48 9.98 7.74
C GLU A 257 1.05 10.53 7.80
N GLU A 258 0.90 11.86 7.84
CA GLU A 258 -0.40 12.54 7.86
C GLU A 258 -1.20 12.25 6.58
N LEU A 259 -0.59 12.45 5.40
CA LEU A 259 -1.22 12.21 4.10
C LEU A 259 -1.68 10.77 3.94
N SER A 260 -0.88 9.80 4.37
CA SER A 260 -1.23 8.37 4.26
C SER A 260 -2.51 8.06 5.05
N LEU A 261 -2.66 8.65 6.23
CA LEU A 261 -3.82 8.48 7.09
C LEU A 261 -5.03 9.26 6.57
N ASP A 262 -4.82 10.44 6.02
CA ASP A 262 -5.89 11.25 5.40
C ASP A 262 -6.44 10.58 4.14
N VAL A 263 -5.58 9.98 3.31
CA VAL A 263 -6.00 9.17 2.16
C VAL A 263 -6.77 7.94 2.64
N ALA A 264 -6.28 7.22 3.65
CA ALA A 264 -6.99 6.07 4.21
C ALA A 264 -8.38 6.46 4.73
N GLU A 265 -8.48 7.58 5.46
CA GLU A 265 -9.74 8.12 5.94
C GLU A 265 -10.67 8.52 4.78
N GLY A 266 -10.15 9.20 3.76
CA GLY A 266 -10.92 9.60 2.58
C GLY A 266 -11.45 8.41 1.78
N LEU A 267 -10.66 7.33 1.65
CA LEU A 267 -11.09 6.08 1.02
C LEU A 267 -12.22 5.40 1.81
N VAL A 268 -12.12 5.43 3.14
CA VAL A 268 -13.09 4.83 4.05
C VAL A 268 -14.40 5.63 4.07
N ALA A 269 -14.31 6.96 4.09
CA ALA A 269 -15.45 7.88 4.10
C ALA A 269 -16.18 7.98 2.75
N ASN A 270 -15.61 7.43 1.68
CA ASN A 270 -16.19 7.53 0.34
C ASN A 270 -17.42 6.63 0.20
N GLU A 271 -18.60 7.25 0.11
CA GLU A 271 -19.89 6.56 0.00
C GLU A 271 -20.00 5.65 -1.25
N ALA A 272 -19.38 6.03 -2.37
CA ALA A 272 -19.39 5.19 -3.56
C ALA A 272 -18.55 3.91 -3.35
N LEU A 273 -17.39 4.04 -2.71
CA LEU A 273 -16.55 2.89 -2.35
C LEU A 273 -17.21 2.03 -1.27
N ARG A 274 -17.90 2.65 -0.31
CA ARG A 274 -18.71 1.95 0.71
C ARG A 274 -19.80 1.09 0.07
N LYS A 275 -20.60 1.68 -0.83
CA LYS A 275 -21.63 0.95 -1.57
C LYS A 275 -21.01 -0.19 -2.37
N ARG A 276 -19.93 0.09 -3.11
CA ARG A 276 -19.24 -0.94 -3.92
C ARG A 276 -18.68 -2.08 -3.07
N ARG A 277 -18.13 -1.77 -1.89
CA ARG A 277 -17.63 -2.76 -0.95
C ARG A 277 -18.75 -3.67 -0.45
N ARG A 278 -19.91 -3.11 -0.09
CA ARG A 278 -21.10 -3.89 0.29
C ARG A 278 -21.53 -4.83 -0.83
N GLU A 279 -21.66 -4.34 -2.07
CA GLU A 279 -22.00 -5.18 -3.23
C GLU A 279 -21.02 -6.35 -3.41
N VAL A 280 -19.71 -6.10 -3.25
CA VAL A 280 -18.67 -7.13 -3.38
C VAL A 280 -18.75 -8.15 -2.24
N ILE A 281 -18.95 -7.71 -1.00
CA ILE A 281 -19.10 -8.59 0.17
C ILE A 281 -20.35 -9.45 0.05
N GLU A 282 -21.47 -8.84 -0.34
CA GLU A 282 -22.73 -9.55 -0.56
C GLU A 282 -22.59 -10.60 -1.67
N ALA A 283 -22.02 -10.23 -2.83
CA ALA A 283 -21.78 -11.17 -3.91
C ALA A 283 -20.82 -12.30 -3.49
N ALA A 284 -19.77 -11.99 -2.72
CA ALA A 284 -18.85 -12.98 -2.19
C ALA A 284 -19.55 -13.93 -1.21
N PHE A 285 -20.38 -13.42 -0.31
CA PHE A 285 -21.16 -14.20 0.64
C PHE A 285 -22.13 -15.13 -0.07
N GLU A 286 -22.96 -14.62 -0.99
CA GLU A 286 -23.93 -15.44 -1.72
C GLU A 286 -23.25 -16.56 -2.53
N ALA A 287 -22.06 -16.31 -3.08
CA ALA A 287 -21.29 -17.30 -3.82
C ALA A 287 -20.65 -18.40 -2.94
N HIS A 288 -20.53 -18.18 -1.63
CA HIS A 288 -19.79 -19.08 -0.72
C HIS A 288 -20.58 -19.53 0.50
N LYS A 289 -21.80 -19.04 0.75
CA LYS A 289 -22.59 -19.34 1.96
C LYS A 289 -22.88 -20.84 2.17
N GLU A 290 -23.03 -21.60 1.08
CA GLU A 290 -23.29 -23.04 1.12
C GLU A 290 -22.01 -23.88 1.27
N LYS A 291 -20.84 -23.26 1.10
CA LYS A 291 -19.54 -23.93 1.26
C LYS A 291 -19.15 -23.92 2.72
N THR A 292 -18.29 -24.87 3.10
CA THR A 292 -17.61 -24.82 4.39
C THR A 292 -16.75 -23.54 4.48
N VAL A 293 -16.51 -23.02 5.68
CA VAL A 293 -15.62 -21.87 5.86
C VAL A 293 -14.22 -22.18 5.31
N ARG A 294 -13.74 -23.42 5.46
CA ARG A 294 -12.47 -23.87 4.86
C ARG A 294 -12.43 -23.67 3.35
N GLU A 295 -13.45 -24.16 2.64
CA GLU A 295 -13.55 -24.04 1.18
C GLU A 295 -13.74 -22.58 0.74
N ALA A 296 -14.53 -21.80 1.49
CA ALA A 296 -14.72 -20.38 1.23
C ALA A 296 -13.39 -19.62 1.34
N LEU A 297 -12.63 -19.82 2.42
CA LEU A 297 -11.30 -19.22 2.60
C LEU A 297 -10.32 -19.65 1.49
N ALA A 298 -10.33 -20.94 1.13
CA ALA A 298 -9.48 -21.46 0.06
C ALA A 298 -9.76 -20.79 -1.30
N ALA A 299 -11.03 -20.43 -1.58
CA ALA A 299 -11.39 -19.70 -2.81
C ALA A 299 -10.77 -18.30 -2.88
N PHE A 300 -10.48 -17.67 -1.74
CA PHE A 300 -9.76 -16.40 -1.66
C PHE A 300 -8.22 -16.58 -1.58
N GLY A 301 -7.72 -17.81 -1.71
CA GLY A 301 -6.30 -18.13 -1.58
C GLY A 301 -5.79 -18.12 -0.13
N ALA A 302 -6.68 -17.97 0.86
CA ALA A 302 -6.32 -18.10 2.25
C ALA A 302 -6.14 -19.58 2.60
N LYS A 303 -4.95 -19.94 3.08
CA LYS A 303 -4.70 -21.28 3.61
C LYS A 303 -5.02 -21.27 5.10
N ALA A 304 -6.08 -21.97 5.50
CA ALA A 304 -6.14 -22.47 6.87
C ALA A 304 -5.06 -23.56 6.99
N PRO A 305 -3.96 -23.30 7.71
CA PRO A 305 -4.04 -22.89 9.11
C PRO A 305 -3.31 -21.58 9.41
N ALA A 306 -3.98 -20.68 10.15
CA ALA A 306 -3.27 -19.84 11.12
C ALA A 306 -2.64 -20.77 12.16
N ASP A 307 -1.48 -20.42 12.73
CA ASP A 307 -0.97 -21.11 13.93
C ASP A 307 -1.94 -20.83 15.09
N VAL A 308 -3.03 -21.61 15.15
CA VAL A 308 -4.12 -21.45 16.13
C VAL A 308 -3.59 -21.55 17.54
N ASP A 309 -2.55 -22.35 17.73
CA ASP A 309 -1.87 -22.50 19.00
C ASP A 309 -1.09 -21.24 19.39
N ALA A 310 -0.36 -20.62 18.46
CA ALA A 310 0.23 -19.30 18.69
C ALA A 310 -0.83 -18.23 19.01
N PHE A 311 -1.94 -18.21 18.27
CA PHE A 311 -3.04 -17.28 18.57
C PHE A 311 -3.63 -17.53 19.96
N ALA A 312 -3.93 -18.78 20.32
CA ALA A 312 -4.47 -19.14 21.62
C ALA A 312 -3.54 -18.74 22.78
N ARG A 313 -2.21 -18.89 22.60
CA ARG A 313 -1.20 -18.45 23.56
C ARG A 313 -1.18 -16.93 23.74
N VAL A 314 -1.22 -16.17 22.64
CA VAL A 314 -1.24 -14.70 22.67
C VAL A 314 -2.55 -14.16 23.27
N ALA A 315 -3.68 -14.82 23.00
CA ALA A 315 -4.98 -14.43 23.50
C ALA A 315 -5.20 -14.78 24.99
N TRP A 316 -4.54 -15.83 25.50
CA TRP A 316 -4.80 -16.32 26.85
C TRP A 316 -4.63 -15.26 27.96
N PRO A 317 -3.56 -14.44 27.99
CA PRO A 317 -3.44 -13.36 28.97
C PRO A 317 -4.64 -12.40 28.96
N LEU A 318 -5.18 -12.09 27.78
CA LEU A 318 -6.36 -11.23 27.65
C LEU A 318 -7.62 -11.92 28.16
N VAL A 319 -7.83 -13.19 27.82
CA VAL A 319 -8.97 -13.99 28.31
C VAL A 319 -8.92 -14.10 29.82
N ARG A 320 -7.77 -14.44 30.40
CA ARG A 320 -7.56 -14.53 31.84
C ARG A 320 -7.84 -13.18 32.53
N ALA A 321 -7.36 -12.07 31.95
CA ALA A 321 -7.62 -10.74 32.47
C ALA A 321 -9.11 -10.38 32.41
N ALA A 322 -9.79 -10.69 31.30
CA ALA A 322 -11.22 -10.46 31.12
C ALA A 322 -12.05 -11.26 32.13
N LEU A 323 -11.72 -12.54 32.35
CA LEU A 323 -12.38 -13.39 33.34
C LEU A 323 -12.14 -12.94 34.78
N ALA A 324 -11.04 -12.22 35.04
CA ALA A 324 -10.76 -11.65 36.36
C ALA A 324 -11.53 -10.35 36.65
N THR A 325 -12.21 -9.76 35.66
CA THR A 325 -12.96 -8.51 35.86
C THR A 325 -14.17 -8.70 36.78
N PRO A 326 -14.61 -7.65 37.52
CA PRO A 326 -15.81 -7.73 38.36
C PRO A 326 -17.06 -8.15 37.59
N SER A 327 -17.21 -7.68 36.34
CA SER A 327 -18.37 -8.02 35.49
C SER A 327 -18.42 -9.50 35.13
N ALA A 328 -17.27 -10.09 34.75
CA ALA A 328 -17.21 -11.53 34.45
C ALA A 328 -17.50 -12.38 35.70
N ARG A 329 -16.99 -11.98 36.86
CA ARG A 329 -17.26 -12.66 38.13
C ARG A 329 -18.72 -12.56 38.54
N ALA A 330 -19.35 -11.40 38.36
CA ALA A 330 -20.78 -11.22 38.62
C ALA A 330 -21.62 -12.11 37.70
N TRP A 331 -21.25 -12.21 36.43
CA TRP A 331 -21.92 -13.11 35.49
C TRP A 331 -21.76 -14.60 35.87
N ILE A 332 -20.57 -15.03 36.31
CA ILE A 332 -20.36 -16.39 36.84
C ILE A 332 -21.22 -16.63 38.09
N ALA A 333 -21.26 -15.66 39.01
CA ALA A 333 -22.09 -15.75 40.21
C ALA A 333 -23.58 -15.88 39.88
N GLN A 334 -24.06 -15.11 38.90
CA GLN A 334 -25.44 -15.19 38.40
C GLN A 334 -25.74 -16.56 37.81
N MET A 335 -24.87 -17.12 36.96
CA MET A 335 -25.07 -18.47 36.41
C MET A 335 -25.13 -19.55 37.51
N VAL A 336 -24.30 -19.41 38.54
CA VAL A 336 -24.35 -20.32 39.70
C VAL A 336 -25.65 -20.14 40.48
N GLU A 337 -26.12 -18.90 40.65
CA GLU A 337 -27.39 -18.61 41.30
C GLU A 337 -28.59 -19.19 40.54
N GLU A 338 -28.63 -19.02 39.21
CA GLU A 338 -29.63 -19.61 38.32
C GLU A 338 -29.62 -21.14 38.40
N PHE A 339 -28.44 -21.76 38.39
CA PHE A 339 -28.31 -23.21 38.53
C PHE A 339 -28.92 -23.71 39.85
N PHE A 340 -28.60 -23.05 40.98
CA PHE A 340 -29.16 -23.47 42.27
C PHE A 340 -30.66 -23.17 42.37
N SER A 341 -31.16 -22.08 41.80
CA SER A 341 -32.58 -21.74 41.83
C SER A 341 -33.43 -22.72 41.02
N GLU A 342 -32.94 -23.18 39.87
CA GLU A 342 -33.59 -24.23 39.07
C GLU A 342 -33.47 -25.61 39.72
N ALA A 343 -32.32 -25.92 40.34
CA ALA A 343 -32.09 -27.20 41.02
C ALA A 343 -32.92 -27.32 42.31
N THR A 344 -33.16 -26.22 43.02
CA THR A 344 -34.06 -26.16 44.17
C THR A 344 -35.45 -25.69 43.75
N VAL A 345 -36.26 -26.59 43.16
CA VAL A 345 -37.68 -26.30 42.93
C VAL A 345 -38.35 -26.01 44.27
N PRO A 346 -39.07 -24.88 44.45
CA PRO A 346 -39.77 -24.57 45.68
C PRO A 346 -40.83 -25.64 45.97
N VAL A 347 -41.01 -25.97 47.25
CA VAL A 347 -42.16 -26.77 47.72
C VAL A 347 -43.43 -25.93 47.62
#